data_AF-A0A392R9Z9-F1
#
_entry.id   AF-A0A392R9Z9-F1
#
_cell.length_a   1.000
_cell.length_b   1.000
_cell.length_c   1.000
_cell.angle_alpha   90.00
_cell.angle_beta   90.00
_cell.angle_gamma   90.00
#
_symmetry.space_group_name_H-M   'P 1'
#
loop_
_entity.id
_entity.type
_entity.pdbx_description
1 polymer ?
#
loop_
_entity_poly.entity_id
_entity_poly.type
_entity_poly.pdbx_seq_one_letter_code
_entity_poly.pdbx_strand_id
1 'polypeptide(L)'
;GITDDDLLIMSDVDEIPSAHTINLLRWCDEVPSVLHLQLKNYLYSFEFLLDDKSWRASVHRYQSGKTRYAHYRQSDIMLADAGWHCSFCFRRISDFIFKMKAYSHYDRVRFSHYLNPDRIQKVICEGSDLFDMLPEEYTFKEIIG
;
A
#
# COMPACT_ATOMS: atom_id res chain seq x y z
N GLY A 1 -22.96 8.51 -12.36
CA GLY A 1 -21.92 8.89 -11.37
C GLY A 1 -22.12 8.04 -10.13
N ILE A 2 -21.22 8.14 -9.15
CA ILE A 2 -21.37 7.45 -7.86
C ILE A 2 -22.59 7.97 -7.09
N THR A 3 -23.30 7.09 -6.40
CA THR A 3 -24.46 7.38 -5.55
C THR A 3 -24.30 6.79 -4.16
N ASP A 4 -25.16 7.20 -3.23
CA ASP A 4 -25.17 6.64 -1.87
C ASP A 4 -25.29 5.11 -1.91
N ASP A 5 -24.58 4.46 -0.99
CA ASP A 5 -24.43 3.00 -0.86
C ASP A 5 -23.58 2.30 -1.94
N ASP A 6 -23.08 3.01 -2.95
CA ASP A 6 -22.07 2.45 -3.85
C ASP A 6 -20.79 2.08 -3.07
N LEU A 7 -20.13 1.01 -3.49
CA LEU A 7 -18.83 0.61 -2.93
C LEU A 7 -17.70 1.37 -3.63
N LEU A 8 -17.00 2.21 -2.86
CA LEU A 8 -15.85 2.99 -3.30
C LEU A 8 -14.56 2.35 -2.78
N ILE A 9 -13.68 1.95 -3.70
CA ILE A 9 -12.34 1.46 -3.35
C ILE A 9 -11.40 2.66 -3.23
N MET A 10 -10.75 2.79 -2.07
CA MET A 10 -9.71 3.77 -1.79
C MET A 10 -8.38 3.03 -1.61
N SER A 11 -7.50 3.18 -2.59
CA SER A 11 -6.18 2.54 -2.61
C SER A 11 -5.24 3.28 -3.56
N ASP A 12 -3.94 3.06 -3.38
CA ASP A 12 -2.94 3.48 -4.36
C ASP A 12 -2.99 2.60 -5.62
N VAL A 13 -2.35 3.07 -6.69
CA VAL A 13 -2.34 2.36 -7.99
C VAL A 13 -1.61 1.02 -7.92
N ASP A 14 -0.65 0.86 -7.01
CA ASP A 14 0.09 -0.37 -6.76
C ASP A 14 -0.55 -1.27 -5.69
N GLU A 15 -1.72 -0.90 -5.16
CA GLU A 15 -2.51 -1.67 -4.20
C GLU A 15 -3.72 -2.31 -4.92
N ILE A 16 -3.55 -3.56 -5.37
CA ILE A 16 -4.47 -4.23 -6.30
C ILE A 16 -5.28 -5.32 -5.58
N PRO A 17 -6.61 -5.14 -5.44
CA PRO A 17 -7.50 -6.21 -4.98
C PRO A 17 -7.53 -7.37 -5.99
N SER A 18 -7.64 -8.59 -5.49
CA SER A 18 -7.77 -9.77 -6.35
C SER A 18 -9.15 -9.82 -7.01
N ALA A 19 -9.23 -10.53 -8.14
CA ALA A 19 -10.50 -10.71 -8.85
C ALA A 19 -11.58 -11.39 -7.99
N HIS A 20 -11.19 -12.35 -7.12
CA HIS A 20 -12.14 -13.02 -6.25
C HIS A 20 -12.68 -12.07 -5.17
N THR A 21 -11.88 -11.13 -4.68
CA THR A 21 -12.30 -10.11 -3.71
C THR A 21 -13.33 -9.18 -4.32
N ILE A 22 -13.07 -8.71 -5.54
CA ILE A 22 -14.04 -7.88 -6.28
C ILE A 22 -15.34 -8.64 -6.52
N ASN A 23 -15.26 -9.92 -6.88
CA ASN A 23 -16.47 -10.73 -7.02
C ASN A 23 -17.21 -10.84 -5.69
N LEU A 24 -16.54 -11.20 -4.60
CA LEU A 24 -17.16 -11.29 -3.27
C LEU A 24 -17.91 -10.01 -2.91
N LEU A 25 -17.28 -8.85 -3.08
CA LEU A 25 -17.87 -7.54 -2.79
C LEU A 25 -19.09 -7.22 -3.68
N ARG A 26 -19.15 -7.76 -4.90
CA ARG A 26 -20.30 -7.60 -5.80
C ARG A 26 -21.51 -8.46 -5.41
N TRP A 27 -21.27 -9.60 -4.76
CA TRP A 27 -22.33 -10.58 -4.45
C TRP A 27 -22.86 -10.45 -3.01
N CYS A 28 -22.17 -9.73 -2.13
CA CYS A 28 -22.57 -9.55 -0.74
C CYS A 28 -23.29 -8.22 -0.50
N ASP A 29 -24.46 -8.25 0.14
CA ASP A 29 -25.27 -7.04 0.41
C ASP A 29 -24.82 -6.27 1.67
N GLU A 30 -24.27 -6.96 2.66
CA GLU A 30 -23.94 -6.40 3.98
C GLU A 30 -22.43 -6.08 4.14
N VAL A 31 -21.84 -5.35 3.20
CA VAL A 31 -20.46 -4.84 3.36
C VAL A 31 -20.38 -3.79 4.48
N PRO A 32 -19.45 -3.88 5.44
CA PRO A 32 -19.28 -2.85 6.46
C PRO A 32 -19.12 -1.44 5.87
N SER A 33 -19.41 -0.39 6.67
CA SER A 33 -19.25 1.00 6.21
C SER A 33 -17.83 1.30 5.73
N VAL A 34 -16.83 0.74 6.41
CA VAL A 34 -15.42 0.76 6.02
C VAL A 34 -14.83 -0.64 6.25
N LEU A 35 -14.38 -1.27 5.18
CA LEU A 35 -13.75 -2.58 5.16
C LEU A 35 -12.33 -2.48 4.63
N HIS A 36 -11.33 -2.75 5.46
CA HIS A 36 -9.93 -2.81 5.00
C HIS A 36 -9.68 -4.07 4.16
N LEU A 37 -8.77 -3.98 3.20
CA LEU A 37 -8.36 -5.09 2.36
C LEU A 37 -6.97 -5.55 2.80
N GLN A 38 -6.85 -6.79 3.27
CA GLN A 38 -5.55 -7.37 3.60
C GLN A 38 -4.80 -7.69 2.31
N LEU A 39 -3.86 -6.83 1.92
CA LEU A 39 -3.01 -7.06 0.76
C LEU A 39 -1.68 -7.68 1.19
N LYS A 40 -1.20 -8.69 0.45
CA LYS A 40 0.18 -9.18 0.61
C LYS A 40 1.14 -8.10 0.11
N ASN A 41 1.97 -7.58 0.99
CA ASN A 41 2.90 -6.50 0.70
C ASN A 41 4.24 -7.07 0.20
N TYR A 42 4.61 -6.68 -1.00
CA TYR A 42 5.87 -7.04 -1.64
C TYR A 42 6.71 -5.80 -1.91
N LEU A 43 8.03 -5.99 -1.97
CA LEU A 43 9.00 -4.93 -2.23
C LEU A 43 9.89 -5.30 -3.41
N TYR A 44 10.10 -4.42 -4.38
CA TYR A 44 10.97 -4.61 -5.55
C TYR A 44 10.49 -5.67 -6.56
N SER A 45 10.04 -6.83 -6.11
CA SER A 45 9.45 -7.91 -6.90
C SER A 45 8.57 -8.79 -5.99
N PHE A 46 7.81 -9.71 -6.60
CA PHE A 46 6.99 -10.67 -5.85
C PHE A 46 7.79 -11.73 -5.08
N GLU A 47 9.13 -11.72 -5.17
CA GLU A 47 10.00 -12.61 -4.40
C GLU A 47 10.26 -12.08 -2.98
N PHE A 48 10.15 -10.76 -2.76
CA PHE A 48 10.38 -10.15 -1.46
C PHE A 48 9.06 -9.85 -0.76
N LEU A 49 8.48 -10.87 -0.14
CA LEU A 49 7.33 -10.70 0.76
C LEU A 49 7.77 -9.98 2.04
N LEU A 50 7.14 -8.85 2.36
CA LEU A 50 7.37 -8.11 3.60
C LEU A 50 6.42 -8.59 4.70
N ASP A 51 5.12 -8.38 4.51
CA ASP A 51 4.06 -8.72 5.46
C ASP A 51 2.68 -8.67 4.77
N ASP A 52 1.62 -8.78 5.58
CA ASP A 52 0.21 -8.63 5.21
C ASP A 52 -0.53 -7.69 6.18
N LYS A 53 0.17 -6.70 6.75
CA LYS A 53 -0.28 -5.92 7.91
C LYS A 53 -0.79 -4.51 7.58
N SER A 54 -0.82 -4.11 6.32
CA SER A 54 -1.19 -2.74 5.94
C SER A 54 -2.68 -2.45 6.10
N TRP A 55 -3.01 -1.28 6.67
CA TRP A 55 -4.39 -0.80 6.90
C TRP A 55 -4.79 0.35 5.95
N ARG A 56 -4.18 0.43 4.77
CA ARG A 56 -4.34 1.59 3.86
C ARG A 56 -5.44 1.37 2.81
N ALA A 57 -5.35 0.25 2.08
CA ALA A 57 -6.34 -0.10 1.07
C ALA A 57 -7.69 -0.48 1.73
N SER A 58 -8.77 0.20 1.34
CA SER A 58 -10.08 -0.02 1.94
C SER A 58 -11.24 0.20 0.98
N VAL A 59 -12.36 -0.45 1.28
CA VAL A 59 -13.66 -0.27 0.62
C VAL A 59 -14.56 0.53 1.55
N HIS A 60 -15.13 1.61 1.04
CA HIS A 60 -16.05 2.48 1.75
C HIS A 60 -17.42 2.36 1.11
N ARG A 61 -18.45 2.18 1.94
CA ARG A 61 -19.82 2.40 1.52
C ARG A 61 -20.03 3.91 1.40
N TYR A 62 -20.20 4.39 0.16
CA TYR A 62 -20.22 5.81 -0.13
C TYR A 62 -21.45 6.49 0.48
N GLN A 63 -21.23 7.64 1.11
CA GLN A 63 -22.29 8.52 1.59
C GLN A 63 -21.96 9.96 1.18
N SER A 64 -22.88 10.55 0.41
CA SER A 64 -22.78 11.92 -0.10
C SER A 64 -22.56 12.91 1.04
N GLY A 65 -21.63 13.84 0.83
CA GLY A 65 -21.24 14.85 1.82
C GLY A 65 -20.40 14.33 2.98
N LYS A 66 -20.40 13.03 3.29
CA LYS A 66 -19.70 12.42 4.43
C LYS A 66 -18.41 11.69 4.06
N THR A 67 -18.43 10.85 3.03
CA THR A 67 -17.26 10.08 2.63
C THR A 67 -16.15 11.01 2.14
N ARG A 68 -14.94 10.80 2.65
CA ARG A 68 -13.71 11.54 2.31
C ARG A 68 -12.61 10.53 2.02
N TYR A 69 -11.69 10.89 1.14
CA TYR A 69 -10.53 10.07 0.87
C TYR A 69 -9.71 9.89 2.16
N ALA A 70 -9.38 8.64 2.47
CA ALA A 70 -8.52 8.26 3.57
C ALA A 70 -7.65 7.08 3.13
N HIS A 71 -6.36 7.14 3.46
CA HIS A 71 -5.35 6.11 3.15
C HIS A 71 -4.59 5.73 4.42
N TYR A 72 -5.35 5.41 5.46
CA TYR A 72 -4.88 5.00 6.78
C TYR A 72 -6.02 4.26 7.50
N ARG A 73 -5.72 3.67 8.66
CA ARG A 73 -6.71 2.90 9.42
C ARG A 73 -7.93 3.75 9.82
N GLN A 74 -9.12 3.26 9.43
CA GLN A 74 -10.42 3.90 9.66
C GLN A 74 -11.43 2.99 10.36
N SER A 75 -11.14 1.69 10.47
CA SER A 75 -11.96 0.70 11.17
C SER A 75 -11.09 -0.47 11.64
N ASP A 76 -11.65 -1.35 12.47
CA ASP A 76 -10.97 -2.55 12.98
C ASP A 76 -11.28 -3.82 12.15
N ILE A 77 -11.99 -3.68 11.03
CA ILE A 77 -12.44 -4.81 10.20
C ILE A 77 -11.59 -4.88 8.95
N MET A 78 -11.04 -6.07 8.69
CA MET A 78 -10.20 -6.35 7.53
C MET A 78 -10.62 -7.66 6.86
N LEU A 79 -10.77 -7.62 5.54
CA LEU A 79 -10.99 -8.79 4.70
C LEU A 79 -9.65 -9.45 4.38
N ALA A 80 -9.46 -10.68 4.83
CA ALA A 80 -8.24 -11.44 4.62
C ALA A 80 -8.04 -11.86 3.15
N ASP A 81 -6.78 -12.05 2.75
CA ASP A 81 -6.36 -12.49 1.40
C ASP A 81 -6.99 -11.67 0.27
N ALA A 82 -7.09 -10.36 0.45
CA ALA A 82 -7.87 -9.50 -0.43
C ALA A 82 -7.17 -9.12 -1.74
N GLY A 83 -5.85 -9.34 -1.84
CA GLY A 83 -5.06 -8.97 -3.01
C GLY A 83 -3.57 -8.82 -2.69
N TRP A 84 -2.90 -7.94 -3.42
CA TRP A 84 -1.48 -7.68 -3.26
C TRP A 84 -1.15 -6.20 -3.44
N HIS A 85 -0.07 -5.76 -2.80
CA HIS A 85 0.51 -4.46 -2.97
C HIS A 85 2.00 -4.65 -3.26
N CYS A 86 2.51 -4.05 -4.34
CA CYS A 86 3.90 -4.22 -4.75
C CYS A 86 4.60 -2.86 -4.80
N SER A 87 5.26 -2.51 -3.70
CA SER A 87 5.97 -1.24 -3.60
C SER A 87 7.32 -1.32 -4.31
N PHE A 88 7.67 -0.26 -5.05
CA PHE A 88 8.89 -0.18 -5.85
C PHE A 88 9.09 -1.34 -6.84
N CYS A 89 8.01 -1.96 -7.33
CA CYS A 89 8.09 -3.07 -8.27
C CYS A 89 8.22 -2.60 -9.73
N PHE A 90 9.35 -1.98 -10.05
CA PHE A 90 9.61 -1.43 -11.37
C PHE A 90 10.62 -2.25 -12.18
N ARG A 91 10.52 -2.12 -13.50
CA ARG A 91 11.42 -2.81 -14.43
C ARG A 91 12.78 -2.13 -14.57
N ARG A 92 12.88 -0.81 -14.36
CA ARG A 92 14.11 -0.04 -14.59
C ARG A 92 14.48 0.75 -13.35
N ILE A 93 15.78 0.80 -13.02
CA ILE A 93 16.33 1.62 -11.93
C ILE A 93 15.96 3.11 -12.06
N SER A 94 15.80 3.61 -13.30
CA SER A 94 15.31 4.98 -13.54
C SER A 94 13.92 5.24 -12.92
N ASP A 95 13.05 4.23 -12.90
CA ASP A 95 11.68 4.34 -12.40
C ASP A 95 11.67 4.33 -10.86
N PHE A 96 12.61 3.60 -10.24
CA PHE A 96 12.88 3.71 -8.80
C PHE A 96 13.33 5.12 -8.44
N ILE A 97 14.33 5.65 -9.15
CA ILE A 97 14.84 7.02 -8.94
C ILE A 97 13.71 8.04 -9.14
N PHE A 98 12.84 7.84 -10.14
CA PHE A 98 11.69 8.68 -10.36
C PHE A 98 10.70 8.64 -9.18
N LYS A 99 10.30 7.45 -8.69
CA LYS A 99 9.42 7.32 -7.52
C LYS A 99 10.05 7.91 -6.27
N MET A 100 11.35 7.70 -6.04
CA MET A 100 12.08 8.28 -4.90
C MET A 100 12.10 9.81 -4.93
N LYS A 101 12.18 10.42 -6.13
CA LYS A 101 12.14 11.89 -6.30
C LYS A 101 10.73 12.47 -6.26
N ALA A 102 9.69 11.64 -6.40
CA ALA A 102 8.31 12.10 -6.42
C ALA A 102 7.90 12.65 -5.05
N TYR A 103 6.93 13.57 -5.04
CA TYR A 103 6.52 14.36 -3.87
C TYR A 103 6.28 13.51 -2.61
N SER A 104 5.63 12.35 -2.75
CA SER A 104 5.32 11.45 -1.62
C SER A 104 6.53 10.79 -0.95
N HIS A 105 7.71 10.84 -1.56
CA HIS A 105 8.93 10.22 -1.04
C HIS A 105 10.14 11.17 -1.04
N TYR A 106 9.98 12.41 -1.51
CA TYR A 106 11.06 13.37 -1.66
C TYR A 106 11.73 13.70 -0.33
N ASP A 107 10.96 13.74 0.75
CA ASP A 107 11.41 13.96 2.14
C ASP A 107 12.34 12.85 2.67
N ARG A 108 12.28 11.66 2.06
CA ARG A 108 13.12 10.50 2.42
C ARG A 108 14.47 10.51 1.73
N VAL A 109 14.60 11.26 0.64
CA VAL A 109 15.87 11.42 -0.10
C VAL A 109 16.73 12.47 0.59
N ARG A 110 17.25 12.14 1.77
CA ARG A 110 18.10 13.06 2.57
C ARG A 110 19.50 13.23 2.00
N PHE A 111 20.01 12.19 1.35
CA PHE A 111 21.36 12.19 0.78
C PHE A 111 21.33 11.83 -0.69
N SER A 112 22.14 12.51 -1.49
CA SER A 112 22.22 12.31 -2.94
C SER A 112 22.65 10.89 -3.34
N HIS A 113 23.39 10.19 -2.47
CA HIS A 113 23.83 8.82 -2.74
C HIS A 113 22.68 7.80 -2.75
N TYR A 114 21.53 8.09 -2.14
CA TYR A 114 20.33 7.25 -2.27
C TYR A 114 19.83 7.15 -3.72
N LEU A 115 20.16 8.15 -4.55
CA LEU A 115 19.79 8.18 -5.97
C LEU A 115 20.86 7.58 -6.89
N ASN A 116 21.95 7.03 -6.33
CA ASN A 116 22.99 6.38 -7.12
C ASN A 116 22.44 5.05 -7.70
N PRO A 117 22.43 4.86 -9.04
CA PRO A 117 21.86 3.67 -9.66
C PRO A 117 22.52 2.36 -9.22
N ASP A 118 23.85 2.34 -9.06
CA ASP A 118 24.60 1.15 -8.65
C ASP A 118 24.28 0.76 -7.21
N ARG A 119 24.12 1.76 -6.31
CA ARG A 119 23.65 1.54 -4.94
C ARG A 119 22.23 0.96 -4.94
N ILE A 120 21.31 1.59 -5.67
CA ILE A 120 19.91 1.15 -5.73
C ILE A 120 19.85 -0.30 -6.21
N GLN A 121 20.56 -0.64 -7.29
CA GLN A 121 20.62 -2.00 -7.79
C GLN A 121 21.16 -2.98 -6.75
N LYS A 122 22.26 -2.63 -6.07
CA LYS A 122 22.84 -3.45 -5.00
C LYS A 122 21.85 -3.70 -3.86
N VAL A 123 21.19 -2.64 -3.38
CA VAL A 123 20.19 -2.72 -2.29
C VAL A 123 19.02 -3.61 -2.68
N ILE A 124 18.50 -3.47 -3.90
CA ILE A 124 17.43 -4.34 -4.41
C ILE A 124 17.87 -5.80 -4.46
N CYS A 125 19.08 -6.08 -4.99
CA CYS A 125 19.61 -7.44 -5.04
C CYS A 125 19.81 -8.07 -3.66
N GLU A 126 20.10 -7.26 -2.64
CA GLU A 126 20.26 -7.71 -1.25
C GLU A 126 18.92 -7.79 -0.50
N GLY A 127 17.83 -7.23 -1.05
CA GLY A 127 16.54 -7.12 -0.36
C GLY A 127 16.55 -6.14 0.81
N SER A 128 17.51 -5.20 0.84
CA SER A 128 17.69 -4.21 1.91
C SER A 128 16.78 -2.99 1.73
N ASP A 129 16.72 -2.09 2.72
CA ASP A 129 15.91 -0.86 2.64
C ASP A 129 16.55 0.21 1.73
N LEU A 130 15.77 0.80 0.82
CA LEU A 130 16.26 1.82 -0.12
C LEU A 130 16.70 3.12 0.56
N PHE A 131 16.08 3.48 1.67
CA PHE A 131 16.23 4.76 2.35
C PHE A 131 17.05 4.68 3.64
N ASP A 132 17.52 3.48 4.00
CA ASP A 132 18.11 3.14 5.30
C ASP A 132 17.21 3.59 6.47
N MET A 133 15.89 3.50 6.30
CA MET A 133 14.88 3.89 7.29
C MET A 133 14.36 2.70 8.09
N LEU A 134 13.83 3.00 9.27
CA LEU A 134 13.00 2.06 10.00
C LEU A 134 11.64 1.89 9.28
N PRO A 135 10.99 0.73 9.38
CA PRO A 135 9.64 0.48 8.86
C PRO A 135 8.63 1.58 9.22
N GLU A 136 7.70 1.86 8.30
CA GLU A 136 6.75 2.98 8.42
C GLU A 136 5.71 2.83 9.53
N GLU A 137 5.32 1.61 9.87
CA GLU A 137 4.25 1.39 10.84
C GLU A 137 4.72 0.48 11.97
N TYR A 138 4.66 1.02 13.18
CA TYR A 138 4.83 0.30 14.43
C TYR A 138 3.72 0.72 15.39
N THR A 139 3.15 -0.23 16.12
CA THR A 139 2.55 0.07 17.42
C THR A 139 3.66 0.48 18.38
N PHE A 140 3.36 1.34 19.37
CA PHE A 140 4.36 1.73 20.38
C PHE A 140 5.04 0.51 21.03
N LYS A 141 4.30 -0.58 21.18
CA LYS A 141 4.78 -1.89 21.64
C LYS A 141 5.85 -2.50 20.72
N GLU A 142 5.66 -2.45 19.39
CA GLU A 142 6.62 -2.99 18.43
C GLU A 142 7.88 -2.11 18.31
N ILE A 143 7.83 -0.84 18.75
CA ILE A 143 9.01 0.04 18.84
C ILE A 143 9.87 -0.28 20.07
N ILE A 144 9.26 -0.61 21.20
CA ILE A 144 9.94 -0.68 22.51
C ILE A 144 10.31 -2.10 22.97
N GLY A 145 9.78 -3.15 22.34
CA GLY A 145 9.97 -4.55 22.74
C GLY A 145 8.93 -5.04 23.74
#